data_AF-A0A417CAY3-F1
#
_entry.id   AF-A0A417CAY3-F1
#
_cell.length_a   1.000
_cell.length_b   1.000
_cell.length_c   1.000
_cell.angle_alpha   90.00
_cell.angle_beta   90.00
_cell.angle_gamma   90.00
#
_symmetry.space_group_name_H-M   'P 1'
#
loop_
_entity.id
_entity.type
_entity.pdbx_description
1 polymer ?
#
loop_
_entity_poly.entity_id
_entity_poly.type
_entity_poly.pdbx_seq_one_letter_code
_entity_poly.pdbx_strand_id
1 'polypeptide(L)'
;MFFLENTYRSLRMLRVPYVISGSGKTVPEDTGTYPKSALVTTDTEIESQSMVDYLCSCGHKRIAFITSGDEGLGRCHLNGYKRSLEKNGLEYDEKLIIRLKPGKRIYTIENGYNCTCELLKSGVDFSCIYAISDTLAVGACRAVIDSGKRVPEDYCVAGADGQDIAEYYHPSITTLKYPRVEIALQSVRTLFGLIDRKKVVKRQILGGTLIERESTRKL
;
A
#
# COMPACT_ATOMS: atom_id res chain seq x y z
N MET A 1 -10.04 5.56 13.88
CA MET A 1 -10.42 4.20 14.38
C MET A 1 -11.93 3.91 14.50
N PHE A 2 -12.81 4.88 14.87
CA PHE A 2 -14.24 4.65 15.17
C PHE A 2 -15.15 4.14 14.01
N PHE A 3 -14.83 4.45 12.75
CA PHE A 3 -15.72 4.15 11.63
C PHE A 3 -15.78 2.65 11.31
N LEU A 4 -14.62 1.98 11.28
CA LEU A 4 -14.51 0.56 10.93
C LEU A 4 -15.12 -0.35 12.01
N GLU A 5 -14.90 -0.08 13.30
CA GLU A 5 -15.50 -0.89 14.37
C GLU A 5 -17.03 -0.85 14.36
N ASN A 6 -17.62 0.33 14.11
CA ASN A 6 -19.06 0.44 13.93
C ASN A 6 -19.55 -0.31 12.69
N THR A 7 -18.81 -0.25 11.57
CA THR A 7 -19.13 -1.05 10.38
C THR A 7 -19.11 -2.55 10.67
N TYR A 8 -18.06 -3.07 11.33
CA TYR A 8 -17.97 -4.49 11.67
C TYR A 8 -19.09 -4.95 12.62
N ARG A 9 -19.49 -4.11 13.58
CA ARG A 9 -20.66 -4.37 14.43
C ARG A 9 -21.96 -4.46 13.62
N SER A 10 -22.17 -3.54 12.68
CA SER A 10 -23.33 -3.59 11.78
C SER A 10 -23.32 -4.82 10.87
N LEU A 11 -22.16 -5.24 10.37
CA LEU A 11 -22.02 -6.43 9.52
C LEU A 11 -22.37 -7.72 10.27
N ARG A 12 -22.12 -7.81 11.58
CA ARG A 12 -22.54 -8.96 12.41
C ARG A 12 -24.07 -9.12 12.51
N MET A 13 -24.83 -8.04 12.31
CA MET A 13 -26.29 -8.08 12.36
C MET A 13 -26.92 -8.53 11.03
N LEU A 14 -26.14 -8.59 9.95
CA LEU A 14 -26.64 -9.04 8.65
C LEU A 14 -26.99 -10.53 8.70
N ARG A 15 -28.18 -10.85 8.17
CA ARG A 15 -28.67 -12.24 8.08
C ARG A 15 -28.40 -12.90 6.73
N VAL A 16 -27.87 -12.14 5.78
CA VAL A 16 -27.54 -12.59 4.42
C VAL A 16 -26.06 -12.95 4.31
N PRO A 17 -25.68 -13.88 3.41
CA PRO A 17 -24.28 -14.11 3.09
C PRO A 17 -23.59 -12.85 2.56
N TYR A 18 -22.36 -12.59 2.99
CA TYR A 18 -21.55 -11.48 2.48
C TYR A 18 -20.06 -11.82 2.43
N VAL A 19 -19.33 -11.14 1.55
CA VAL A 19 -17.88 -11.21 1.47
C VAL A 19 -17.30 -9.81 1.64
N ILE A 20 -16.30 -9.69 2.51
CA ILE A 20 -15.54 -8.46 2.70
C ILE A 20 -14.33 -8.51 1.77
N SER A 21 -14.17 -7.47 0.96
CA SER A 21 -12.98 -7.24 0.14
C SER A 21 -12.40 -5.87 0.45
N GLY A 22 -11.08 -5.77 0.65
CA GLY A 22 -10.39 -4.54 1.04
C GLY A 22 -9.64 -4.68 2.36
N SER A 23 -9.41 -3.58 3.07
CA SER A 23 -8.44 -3.45 4.16
C SER A 23 -8.79 -4.09 5.52
N GLY A 24 -9.64 -5.13 5.52
CA GLY A 24 -9.98 -5.90 6.71
C GLY A 24 -8.96 -6.98 7.02
N LYS A 25 -8.56 -7.12 8.29
CA LYS A 25 -7.67 -8.22 8.75
C LYS A 25 -8.44 -9.43 9.32
N THR A 26 -9.72 -9.24 9.65
CA THR A 26 -10.51 -10.23 10.39
C THR A 26 -11.84 -10.51 9.70
N VAL A 27 -12.20 -11.79 9.65
CA VAL A 27 -13.56 -12.24 9.32
C VAL A 27 -14.41 -12.04 10.58
N PRO A 28 -15.60 -11.45 10.51
CA PRO A 28 -16.53 -11.43 11.64
C PRO A 28 -16.78 -12.84 12.18
N GLU A 29 -16.76 -13.00 13.50
CA GLU A 29 -17.07 -14.29 14.13
C GLU A 29 -18.50 -14.73 13.77
N ASP A 30 -18.64 -16.02 13.47
CA ASP A 30 -19.89 -16.61 13.01
C ASP A 30 -20.26 -17.79 13.92
N THR A 31 -21.40 -17.67 14.61
CA THR A 31 -21.87 -18.65 15.61
C THR A 31 -22.86 -19.67 15.02
N GLY A 32 -23.12 -19.63 13.71
CA GLY A 32 -24.03 -20.55 13.02
C GLY A 32 -23.35 -21.81 12.45
N THR A 33 -24.16 -22.82 12.09
CA THR A 33 -23.72 -24.09 11.48
C THR A 33 -23.01 -23.92 10.13
N TYR A 34 -23.31 -22.83 9.40
CA TYR A 34 -22.67 -22.48 8.13
C TYR A 34 -22.06 -21.08 8.22
N PRO A 35 -20.86 -20.84 7.65
CA PRO A 35 -20.37 -19.48 7.49
C PRO A 35 -21.32 -18.66 6.62
N LYS A 36 -21.60 -17.45 7.09
CA LYS A 36 -22.32 -16.36 6.44
C LYS A 36 -21.37 -15.28 5.96
N SER A 37 -20.12 -15.29 6.43
CA SER A 37 -19.11 -14.31 6.04
C SER A 37 -17.78 -14.93 5.62
N ALA A 38 -17.11 -14.25 4.70
CA ALA A 38 -15.73 -14.52 4.31
C ALA A 38 -14.98 -13.21 4.00
N LEU A 39 -13.65 -13.31 3.96
CA LEU A 39 -12.73 -12.22 3.65
C LEU A 39 -11.83 -12.65 2.50
N VAL A 40 -11.73 -11.81 1.48
CA VAL A 40 -10.79 -11.94 0.37
C VAL A 40 -10.02 -10.63 0.25
N THR A 41 -8.72 -10.64 0.55
CA THR A 41 -7.93 -9.42 0.70
C THR A 41 -6.46 -9.60 0.34
N THR A 42 -5.66 -8.54 0.45
CA THR A 42 -4.19 -8.58 0.49
C THR A 42 -3.70 -8.29 1.90
N ASP A 43 -2.44 -8.63 2.20
CA ASP A 43 -1.80 -8.22 3.44
C ASP A 43 -0.92 -6.99 3.21
N THR A 44 -1.48 -5.81 3.43
CA THR A 44 -0.79 -4.52 3.24
C THR A 44 0.58 -4.43 3.92
N GLU A 45 0.77 -5.10 5.07
CA GLU A 45 2.03 -5.06 5.79
C GLU A 45 3.09 -5.92 5.10
N ILE A 46 2.73 -7.09 4.58
CA ILE A 46 3.61 -7.97 3.78
C ILE A 46 3.92 -7.32 2.43
N GLU A 47 2.89 -6.77 1.79
CA GLU A 47 2.99 -6.02 0.54
C GLU A 47 3.95 -4.82 0.67
N SER A 48 3.85 -4.06 1.76
CA SER A 48 4.78 -2.96 2.01
C SER A 48 6.20 -3.45 2.32
N GLN A 49 6.37 -4.61 2.96
CA GLN A 49 7.69 -5.21 3.20
C GLN A 49 8.36 -5.60 1.88
N SER A 50 7.63 -6.16 0.92
CA SER A 50 8.22 -6.63 -0.34
C SER A 50 8.83 -5.50 -1.17
N MET A 51 8.18 -4.32 -1.20
CA MET A 51 8.74 -3.14 -1.86
C MET A 51 10.02 -2.66 -1.15
N VAL A 52 10.03 -2.60 0.18
CA VAL A 52 11.20 -2.12 0.93
C VAL A 52 12.35 -3.12 0.86
N ASP A 53 12.07 -4.42 0.92
CA ASP A 53 13.05 -5.49 0.71
C ASP A 53 13.71 -5.36 -0.67
N TYR A 54 12.90 -5.07 -1.71
CA TYR A 54 13.41 -4.80 -3.05
C TYR A 54 14.35 -3.60 -3.08
N LEU A 55 13.93 -2.45 -2.53
CA LEU A 55 14.75 -1.23 -2.52
C LEU A 55 16.06 -1.44 -1.73
N CYS A 56 16.00 -2.14 -0.60
CA CYS A 56 17.19 -2.55 0.16
C CYS A 56 18.12 -3.45 -0.68
N SER A 57 17.55 -4.40 -1.43
CA SER A 57 18.33 -5.28 -2.33
C SER A 57 18.99 -4.54 -3.49
N CYS A 58 18.45 -3.38 -3.89
CA CYS A 58 19.07 -2.45 -4.83
C CYS A 58 20.19 -1.59 -4.19
N GLY A 59 20.45 -1.74 -2.90
CA GLY A 59 21.51 -1.03 -2.17
C GLY A 59 21.03 0.22 -1.43
N HIS A 60 19.76 0.60 -1.53
CA HIS A 60 19.22 1.79 -0.86
C HIS A 60 19.11 1.55 0.65
N LYS A 61 19.83 2.37 1.44
CA LYS A 61 19.83 2.29 2.91
C LYS A 61 19.00 3.38 3.59
N ARG A 62 18.78 4.50 2.90
CA ARG A 62 17.97 5.63 3.36
C ARG A 62 16.83 5.85 2.38
N ILE A 63 15.67 5.28 2.73
CA ILE A 63 14.46 5.27 1.91
C ILE A 63 13.46 6.21 2.59
N ALA A 64 13.10 7.32 1.94
CA ALA A 64 12.01 8.15 2.41
C ALA A 64 10.67 7.45 2.17
N PHE A 65 9.71 7.60 3.08
CA PHE A 65 8.45 6.90 3.06
C PHE A 65 7.28 7.86 3.18
N ILE A 66 6.42 7.92 2.15
CA ILE A 66 5.22 8.77 2.13
C ILE A 66 3.99 7.93 2.48
N THR A 67 3.35 8.23 3.61
CA THR A 67 2.23 7.45 4.17
C THR A 67 1.01 8.29 4.52
N SER A 68 -0.18 7.67 4.57
CA SER A 68 -1.43 8.30 4.98
C SER A 68 -1.56 8.54 6.49
N GLY A 69 -0.57 8.11 7.30
CA GLY A 69 -0.52 8.32 8.75
C GLY A 69 -0.34 7.02 9.54
N ASP A 70 -0.54 7.09 10.86
CA ASP A 70 -0.24 6.01 11.82
C ASP A 70 -1.45 5.13 12.18
N GLU A 71 -2.60 5.35 11.53
CA GLU A 71 -3.83 4.59 11.74
C GLU A 71 -4.22 3.76 10.51
N GLY A 72 -5.06 2.74 10.74
CA GLY A 72 -5.70 1.96 9.68
C GLY A 72 -4.69 1.36 8.69
N LEU A 73 -4.89 1.65 7.39
CA LEU A 73 -3.99 1.23 6.33
C LEU A 73 -2.61 1.87 6.43
N GLY A 74 -2.54 3.15 6.79
CA GLY A 74 -1.27 3.86 6.97
C GLY A 74 -0.38 3.17 8.00
N ARG A 75 -0.97 2.70 9.11
CA ARG A 75 -0.26 1.87 10.12
C ARG A 75 0.29 0.58 9.53
N CYS A 76 -0.48 -0.10 8.68
CA CYS A 76 -0.06 -1.37 8.09
C CYS A 76 1.11 -1.17 7.13
N HIS A 77 1.07 -0.14 6.27
CA HIS A 77 2.21 0.20 5.43
C HIS A 77 3.42 0.60 6.28
N LEU A 78 3.23 1.47 7.28
CA LEU A 78 4.33 1.92 8.14
C LEU A 78 4.99 0.77 8.91
N ASN A 79 4.20 -0.17 9.43
CA ASN A 79 4.74 -1.37 10.06
C ASN A 79 5.54 -2.22 9.08
N GLY A 80 5.05 -2.38 7.85
CA GLY A 80 5.75 -3.15 6.82
C GLY A 80 7.09 -2.51 6.46
N TYR A 81 7.10 -1.18 6.27
CA TYR A 81 8.30 -0.40 6.07
C TYR A 81 9.30 -0.58 7.21
N LYS A 82 8.89 -0.37 8.46
CA LYS A 82 9.78 -0.50 9.64
C LYS A 82 10.34 -1.91 9.79
N ARG A 83 9.51 -2.95 9.63
CA ARG A 83 9.92 -4.35 9.75
C ARG A 83 10.90 -4.78 8.67
N SER A 84 10.69 -4.33 7.43
CA SER A 84 11.61 -4.64 6.34
C SER A 84 12.96 -3.94 6.54
N LEU A 85 12.99 -2.68 6.98
CA LEU A 85 14.25 -2.03 7.34
C LEU A 85 15.00 -2.81 8.42
N GLU A 86 14.33 -3.15 9.53
CA GLU A 86 14.91 -3.94 10.62
C GLU A 86 15.46 -5.29 10.13
N LYS A 87 14.68 -6.01 9.32
CA LYS A 87 15.08 -7.28 8.68
C LYS A 87 16.34 -7.13 7.82
N ASN A 88 16.53 -5.98 7.18
CA ASN A 88 17.71 -5.67 6.36
C ASN A 88 18.84 -5.01 7.16
N GLY A 89 18.76 -4.99 8.51
CA GLY A 89 19.79 -4.42 9.38
C GLY A 89 19.85 -2.89 9.33
N LEU A 90 18.74 -2.23 9.00
CA LEU A 90 18.62 -0.78 8.92
C LEU A 90 17.65 -0.27 9.99
N GLU A 91 18.01 0.82 10.64
CA GLU A 91 17.11 1.52 11.54
C GLU A 91 16.24 2.51 10.76
N TYR A 92 14.96 2.62 11.12
CA TYR A 92 14.11 3.65 10.55
C TYR A 92 14.45 5.02 11.16
N ASP A 93 14.40 6.06 10.33
CA ASP A 93 14.55 7.45 10.76
C ASP A 93 13.18 8.14 10.64
N GLU A 94 12.67 8.70 11.73
CA GLU A 94 11.37 9.40 11.73
C GLU A 94 11.38 10.61 10.78
N LYS A 95 12.54 11.21 10.52
CA LYS A 95 12.68 12.32 9.54
C LYS A 95 12.43 11.88 8.10
N LEU A 96 12.52 10.57 7.82
CA LEU A 96 12.23 9.99 6.52
C LEU A 96 10.75 9.59 6.36
N ILE A 97 9.94 9.69 7.41
CA ILE A 97 8.51 9.31 7.37
C ILE A 97 7.66 10.57 7.18
N ILE A 98 7.13 10.73 5.97
CA ILE A 98 6.34 11.89 5.58
C ILE A 98 4.86 11.52 5.54
N ARG A 99 4.04 12.25 6.28
CA ARG A 99 2.60 12.00 6.39
C ARG A 99 1.84 12.93 5.47
N LEU A 100 0.88 12.38 4.73
CA LEU A 100 0.03 13.14 3.81
C LEU A 100 -0.70 14.27 4.54
N LYS A 101 -0.83 15.41 3.88
CA LYS A 101 -1.61 16.53 4.41
C LYS A 101 -3.10 16.14 4.48
N PRO A 102 -3.82 16.53 5.54
CA PRO A 102 -5.23 16.22 5.69
C PRO A 102 -6.08 16.93 4.63
N GLY A 103 -7.18 16.30 4.22
CA GLY A 103 -8.10 16.84 3.23
C GLY A 103 -9.19 15.84 2.83
N LYS A 104 -10.15 16.28 2.02
CA LYS A 104 -11.24 15.42 1.53
C LYS A 104 -10.73 14.25 0.67
N ARG A 105 -9.61 14.46 -0.04
CA ARG A 105 -8.89 13.44 -0.80
C ARG A 105 -7.41 13.59 -0.48
N ILE A 106 -6.80 12.54 0.08
CA ILE A 106 -5.40 12.58 0.52
C ILE A 106 -4.45 11.90 -0.48
N TYR A 107 -4.93 10.90 -1.23
CA TYR A 107 -4.17 10.22 -2.28
C TYR A 107 -4.25 11.02 -3.59
N THR A 108 -3.51 12.12 -3.67
CA THR A 108 -3.51 13.01 -4.85
C THR A 108 -2.08 13.31 -5.30
N ILE A 109 -1.92 13.62 -6.60
CA ILE A 109 -0.61 14.01 -7.17
C ILE A 109 -0.07 15.22 -6.42
N GLU A 110 -0.93 16.19 -6.11
CA GLU A 110 -0.59 17.38 -5.33
C GLU A 110 -0.04 17.06 -3.93
N ASN A 111 -0.62 16.08 -3.23
CA ASN A 111 -0.14 15.71 -1.90
C ASN A 111 1.25 15.05 -1.99
N GLY A 112 1.44 14.14 -2.96
CA GLY A 112 2.75 13.53 -3.23
C GLY A 112 3.82 14.57 -3.59
N TYR A 113 3.46 15.56 -4.41
CA TYR A 113 4.33 16.69 -4.76
C TYR A 113 4.71 17.51 -3.53
N ASN A 114 3.71 17.97 -2.77
CA ASN A 114 3.94 18.83 -1.60
C ASN A 114 4.77 18.14 -0.50
N CYS A 115 4.46 16.87 -0.19
CA CYS A 115 5.24 16.07 0.76
C CYS A 115 6.70 15.91 0.31
N THR A 116 6.93 15.72 -0.99
CA THR A 116 8.29 15.56 -1.52
C THR A 116 9.04 16.88 -1.56
N CYS A 117 8.37 18.01 -1.84
CA CYS A 117 8.97 19.33 -1.70
C CYS A 117 9.42 19.61 -0.26
N GLU A 118 8.62 19.22 0.74
CA GLU A 118 8.98 19.36 2.16
C GLU A 118 10.17 18.47 2.53
N LEU A 119 10.17 17.22 2.06
CA LEU A 119 11.29 16.29 2.24
C LEU A 119 12.59 16.87 1.66
N LEU A 120 12.57 17.33 0.41
CA LEU A 120 13.74 17.92 -0.25
C LEU A 120 14.23 19.18 0.48
N LYS A 121 13.32 20.06 0.91
CA LYS A 121 13.65 21.28 1.68
C LYS A 121 14.23 20.98 3.06
N SER A 122 13.87 19.85 3.67
CA SER A 122 14.38 19.47 4.99
C SER A 122 15.88 19.17 5.00
N GLY A 123 16.47 18.86 3.83
CA GLY A 123 17.88 18.51 3.69
C GLY A 123 18.24 17.16 4.31
N VAL A 124 17.26 16.34 4.73
CA VAL A 124 17.53 14.97 5.17
C VAL A 124 18.09 14.17 3.99
N ASP A 125 19.13 13.38 4.25
CA ASP A 125 19.74 12.53 3.23
C ASP A 125 18.86 11.29 2.96
N PHE A 126 18.64 10.97 1.69
CA PHE A 126 17.95 9.77 1.21
C PHE A 126 18.32 9.51 -0.26
N SER A 127 18.06 8.29 -0.73
CA SER A 127 18.36 7.89 -2.12
C SER A 127 17.15 7.37 -2.89
N CYS A 128 16.07 7.02 -2.18
CA CYS A 128 14.84 6.54 -2.78
C CYS A 128 13.64 7.02 -1.97
N ILE A 129 12.51 7.25 -2.65
CA ILE A 129 11.20 7.51 -2.06
C ILE A 129 10.32 6.28 -2.31
N TYR A 130 9.67 5.77 -1.27
CA TYR A 130 8.56 4.84 -1.39
C TYR A 130 7.25 5.54 -1.01
N ALA A 131 6.36 5.72 -1.98
CA ALA A 131 5.02 6.27 -1.77
C ALA A 131 3.96 5.15 -1.79
N ILE A 132 3.02 5.18 -0.85
CA ILE A 132 1.98 4.14 -0.71
C ILE A 132 0.91 4.12 -1.83
N SER A 133 1.07 4.93 -2.89
CA SER A 133 0.20 4.95 -4.07
C SER A 133 0.95 5.49 -5.28
N ASP A 134 0.65 4.97 -6.47
CA ASP A 134 1.22 5.44 -7.74
C ASP A 134 0.88 6.91 -8.02
N THR A 135 -0.32 7.36 -7.64
CA THR A 135 -0.72 8.77 -7.75
C THR A 135 0.21 9.68 -6.91
N LEU A 136 0.60 9.25 -5.72
CA LEU A 136 1.54 9.98 -4.86
C LEU A 136 2.96 9.95 -5.44
N ALA A 137 3.37 8.80 -5.99
CA ALA A 137 4.68 8.62 -6.62
C ALA A 137 4.86 9.56 -7.84
N VAL A 138 3.83 9.74 -8.66
CA VAL A 138 3.85 10.72 -9.77
C VAL A 138 4.11 12.14 -9.25
N GLY A 139 3.45 12.52 -8.15
CA GLY A 139 3.69 13.80 -7.48
C GLY A 139 5.13 13.93 -6.97
N ALA A 140 5.67 12.86 -6.38
CA ALA A 140 7.04 12.81 -5.90
C ALA A 140 8.06 12.97 -7.04
N CYS A 141 7.88 12.26 -8.16
CA CYS A 141 8.70 12.43 -9.35
C CYS A 141 8.69 13.88 -9.84
N ARG A 142 7.50 14.51 -9.90
CA ARG A 142 7.39 15.90 -10.32
C ARG A 142 8.17 16.85 -9.41
N ALA A 143 8.07 16.67 -8.09
CA ALA A 143 8.79 17.50 -7.12
C ALA A 143 10.32 17.33 -7.21
N VAL A 144 10.80 16.11 -7.45
CA VAL A 144 12.23 15.85 -7.71
C VAL A 144 12.69 16.59 -8.96
N ILE A 145 11.95 16.48 -10.07
CA ILE A 145 12.27 17.15 -11.34
C ILE A 145 12.27 18.68 -11.19
N ASP A 146 11.27 19.24 -10.54
CA ASP A 146 11.17 20.70 -10.31
C ASP A 146 12.28 21.24 -9.38
N SER A 147 12.92 20.37 -8.59
CA SER A 147 14.11 20.71 -7.80
C SER A 147 15.42 20.69 -8.59
N GLY A 148 15.36 20.43 -9.90
CA GLY A 148 16.54 20.31 -10.78
C GLY A 148 17.27 18.96 -10.63
N LYS A 149 16.60 17.95 -10.07
CA LYS A 149 17.12 16.60 -9.86
C LYS A 149 16.43 15.61 -10.79
N ARG A 150 17.03 14.44 -11.00
CA ARG A 150 16.53 13.44 -11.94
C ARG A 150 16.07 12.17 -11.22
N VAL A 151 15.08 11.53 -11.82
CA VAL A 151 14.60 10.21 -11.45
C VAL A 151 14.96 9.27 -12.61
N PRO A 152 15.67 8.15 -12.38
CA PRO A 152 16.13 7.60 -11.09
C PRO A 152 17.56 8.01 -10.67
N GLU A 153 18.25 8.87 -11.41
CA GLU A 153 19.70 9.09 -11.25
C GLU A 153 20.07 9.71 -9.90
N ASP A 154 19.35 10.75 -9.50
CA ASP A 154 19.59 11.45 -8.24
C ASP A 154 18.72 10.89 -7.11
N TYR A 155 17.43 10.61 -7.40
CA TYR A 155 16.52 9.96 -6.47
C TYR A 155 15.66 8.92 -7.18
N CYS A 156 15.62 7.71 -6.63
CA CYS A 156 14.65 6.69 -7.05
C CYS A 156 13.26 6.99 -6.46
N VAL A 157 12.21 6.57 -7.14
CA VAL A 157 10.83 6.69 -6.67
C VAL A 157 10.09 5.39 -6.94
N ALA A 158 9.45 4.83 -5.92
CA ALA A 158 8.59 3.67 -6.02
C ALA A 158 7.17 4.00 -5.55
N GLY A 159 6.18 3.43 -6.24
CA GLY A 159 4.76 3.55 -5.93
C GLY A 159 4.17 2.24 -5.40
N ALA A 160 2.85 2.22 -5.26
CA ALA A 160 2.08 1.03 -4.94
C ALA A 160 0.67 1.20 -5.50
N ASP A 161 -0.12 0.13 -5.53
CA ASP A 161 -1.45 0.02 -6.11
C ASP A 161 -1.51 -0.33 -7.61
N GLY A 162 -0.42 -0.23 -8.37
CA GLY A 162 -0.32 -0.70 -9.75
C GLY A 162 -1.39 -0.12 -10.67
N GLN A 163 -1.62 1.18 -10.59
CA GLN A 163 -2.44 1.94 -11.53
C GLN A 163 -1.72 2.10 -12.88
N ASP A 164 -2.49 2.23 -13.95
CA ASP A 164 -1.97 2.41 -15.30
C ASP A 164 -1.06 3.64 -15.42
N ILE A 165 -1.30 4.68 -14.61
CA ILE A 165 -0.44 5.87 -14.58
C ILE A 165 1.03 5.54 -14.28
N ALA A 166 1.31 4.49 -13.51
CA ALA A 166 2.68 4.07 -13.25
C ALA A 166 3.37 3.50 -14.49
N GLU A 167 2.62 2.93 -15.43
CA GLU A 167 3.18 2.41 -16.69
C GLU A 167 3.47 3.52 -17.70
N TYR A 168 2.59 4.51 -17.78
CA TYR A 168 2.64 5.56 -18.81
C TYR A 168 3.34 6.85 -18.37
N TYR A 169 3.69 6.98 -17.09
CA TYR A 169 4.52 8.10 -16.63
C TYR A 169 5.96 7.97 -17.15
N HIS A 170 6.70 9.08 -17.26
CA HIS A 170 8.10 9.08 -17.68
C HIS A 170 8.98 9.74 -16.60
N PRO A 171 9.94 9.00 -15.99
CA PRO A 171 10.20 7.56 -16.17
C PRO A 171 9.05 6.69 -15.64
N SER A 172 8.80 5.53 -16.23
CA SER A 172 7.76 4.61 -15.76
C SER A 172 8.04 4.15 -14.32
N ILE A 173 6.99 4.13 -13.49
CA ILE A 173 7.10 3.98 -12.04
C ILE A 173 7.14 2.51 -11.63
N THR A 174 8.19 2.12 -10.91
CA THR A 174 8.30 0.86 -10.19
C THR A 174 7.21 0.80 -9.13
N THR A 175 6.36 -0.23 -9.15
CA THR A 175 5.15 -0.27 -8.35
C THR A 175 4.83 -1.67 -7.83
N LEU A 176 4.07 -1.71 -6.74
CA LEU A 176 3.43 -2.92 -6.25
C LEU A 176 1.99 -3.01 -6.77
N LYS A 177 1.74 -3.95 -7.70
CA LYS A 177 0.42 -4.18 -8.30
C LYS A 177 -0.40 -5.16 -7.47
N TYR A 178 -1.50 -4.68 -6.88
CA TYR A 178 -2.44 -5.54 -6.16
C TYR A 178 -3.30 -6.36 -7.14
N PRO A 179 -3.64 -7.62 -6.81
CA PRO A 179 -4.42 -8.52 -7.67
C PRO A 179 -5.93 -8.19 -7.60
N ARG A 180 -6.33 -6.94 -7.89
CA ARG A 180 -7.69 -6.43 -7.71
C ARG A 180 -8.74 -7.25 -8.46
N VAL A 181 -8.43 -7.66 -9.69
CA VAL A 181 -9.32 -8.48 -10.51
C VAL A 181 -9.51 -9.86 -9.88
N GLU A 182 -8.44 -10.47 -9.38
CA GLU A 182 -8.52 -11.77 -8.71
C GLU A 182 -9.29 -11.68 -7.40
N ILE A 183 -9.05 -10.64 -6.59
CA ILE A 183 -9.83 -10.37 -5.37
C ILE A 183 -11.33 -10.29 -5.69
N ALA A 184 -11.71 -9.56 -6.74
CA ALA A 184 -13.11 -9.45 -7.15
C ALA A 184 -13.69 -10.81 -7.57
N LEU A 185 -12.97 -11.56 -8.42
CA LEU A 185 -13.40 -12.88 -8.90
C LEU A 185 -13.54 -13.88 -7.74
N GLN A 186 -12.55 -13.96 -6.86
CA GLN A 186 -12.60 -14.83 -5.69
C GLN A 186 -13.68 -14.42 -4.70
N SER A 187 -13.94 -13.11 -4.54
CA SER A 187 -15.03 -12.61 -3.69
C SER A 187 -16.39 -13.07 -4.19
N VAL A 188 -16.66 -12.94 -5.50
CA VAL A 188 -17.91 -13.38 -6.11
C VAL A 188 -18.06 -14.90 -6.03
N ARG A 189 -17.02 -15.66 -6.36
CA ARG A 189 -17.02 -17.13 -6.24
C ARG A 189 -17.31 -17.58 -4.80
N THR A 190 -16.66 -16.93 -3.83
CA THR A 190 -16.86 -17.22 -2.41
C THR A 190 -18.28 -16.89 -1.97
N LEU A 191 -18.84 -15.76 -2.43
CA LEU A 191 -20.21 -15.36 -2.14
C LEU A 191 -21.22 -16.40 -2.63
N PHE A 192 -21.11 -16.87 -3.88
CA PHE A 192 -21.97 -17.93 -4.39
C PHE A 192 -21.82 -19.23 -3.60
N GLY A 193 -20.59 -19.58 -3.20
CA GLY A 193 -20.35 -20.71 -2.32
C GLY A 193 -21.08 -20.59 -0.96
N LEU A 194 -21.10 -19.39 -0.36
CA LEU A 194 -21.85 -19.12 0.87
C LEU A 194 -23.36 -19.22 0.65
N ILE A 195 -23.89 -18.68 -0.45
CA ILE A 195 -25.32 -18.74 -0.81
C ILE A 195 -25.78 -20.19 -0.98
N ASP A 196 -24.98 -21.00 -1.67
CA ASP A 196 -25.24 -22.42 -1.91
C ASP A 196 -24.98 -23.31 -0.68
N ARG A 197 -24.58 -22.73 0.46
CA ARG A 197 -24.18 -23.44 1.69
C ARG A 197 -23.06 -24.46 1.46
N LYS A 198 -22.18 -24.19 0.50
CA LYS A 198 -20.97 -24.99 0.25
C LYS A 198 -19.89 -24.62 1.26
N LYS A 199 -18.94 -25.54 1.46
CA LYS A 199 -17.73 -25.25 2.24
C LYS A 199 -16.87 -24.25 1.45
N VAL A 200 -16.53 -23.12 2.09
CA VAL A 200 -15.68 -22.08 1.49
C VAL A 200 -14.47 -21.78 2.36
N VAL A 201 -13.42 -21.22 1.75
CA VAL A 201 -12.28 -20.67 2.48
C VAL A 201 -12.69 -19.31 3.06
N LYS A 202 -12.85 -19.24 4.39
CA LYS A 202 -13.32 -18.03 5.07
C LYS A 202 -12.34 -16.85 4.98
N ARG A 203 -11.04 -17.11 4.88
CA ARG A 203 -9.99 -16.09 4.82
C ARG A 203 -9.03 -16.41 3.70
N GLN A 204 -9.05 -15.59 2.66
CA GLN A 204 -8.17 -15.68 1.50
C GLN A 204 -7.32 -14.41 1.45
N ILE A 205 -6.00 -14.60 1.40
CA ILE A 205 -5.02 -13.52 1.24
C ILE A 205 -4.33 -13.74 -0.10
N LEU A 206 -4.46 -12.79 -1.01
CA LEU A 206 -3.84 -12.80 -2.32
C LEU A 206 -2.64 -11.87 -2.32
N GLY A 207 -1.54 -12.31 -2.94
CA GLY A 207 -0.30 -11.55 -3.01
C GLY A 207 -0.28 -10.55 -4.16
N GLY A 208 0.29 -9.37 -3.92
CA GLY A 208 0.66 -8.41 -4.95
C GLY A 208 1.85 -8.88 -5.77
N THR A 209 2.11 -8.18 -6.86
CA THR A 209 3.29 -8.38 -7.71
C THR A 209 4.08 -7.09 -7.76
N LEU A 210 5.36 -7.17 -7.40
CA LEU A 210 6.30 -6.09 -7.63
C LEU A 210 6.61 -6.02 -9.13
N ILE A 211 6.47 -4.82 -9.71
CA ILE A 211 6.78 -4.54 -11.10
C ILE A 211 7.89 -3.50 -11.13
N GLU A 212 9.11 -3.97 -11.40
CA GLU A 212 10.26 -3.11 -11.61
C GLU A 212 10.14 -2.35 -12.94
N ARG A 213 10.41 -1.05 -12.91
CA ARG A 213 10.38 -0.13 -14.05
C ARG A 213 11.53 0.88 -13.96
N GLU A 214 11.43 1.97 -14.73
CA GLU A 214 12.50 2.93 -14.97
C GLU A 214 12.77 3.88 -13.79
N SER A 215 11.85 4.03 -12.84
CA SER A 215 11.97 5.00 -11.74
C SER A 215 12.82 4.52 -10.55
N THR A 216 13.33 3.29 -10.59
CA THR A 216 14.28 2.74 -9.60
C THR A 216 15.52 2.20 -10.29
N ARG A 217 16.66 2.18 -9.57
CA ARG A 217 17.91 1.60 -10.05
C ARG A 217 18.71 1.00 -8.91
N LYS A 218 19.72 0.19 -9.24
CA LYS A 218 20.74 -0.21 -8.26
C LYS A 218 21.70 0.96 -7.99
N LEU A 219 22.14 1.09 -6.72
CA LEU A 219 23.16 2.06 -6.30
C LEU A 219 24.57 1.57 -6.61
#